data_AF-A0A1A8V2C2-F1
#
_entry.id   AF-A0A1A8V2C2-F1
#
_cell.length_a   1.000
_cell.length_b   1.000
_cell.length_c   1.000
_cell.angle_alpha   90.00
_cell.angle_beta   90.00
_cell.angle_gamma   90.00
#
_symmetry.space_group_name_H-M   'P 1'
#
loop_
_entity.id
_entity.type
_entity.pdbx_description
1 polymer ?
#
loop_
_entity_poly.entity_id
_entity_poly.type
_entity_poly.pdbx_seq_one_letter_code
_entity_poly.pdbx_strand_id
1 'polypeptide(L)'
;GGGANVPNLLNTMMELRKCCNHPYLFPAAATEAPKLPNGMYEGAALTKASGKLMLLQKMMKKLKEGGHRVLVFSQMTKMLDLLEDFLENEGYKYERIDGGVTGNMRQEAIDRFNAPGAQQFAFLLSTRAGGLGINLASADTVIIFDSDWN
;
A
#
# COMPACT_ATOMS: atom_id res chain seq x y z
N GLY A 1 -34.48 12.55 28.95
CA GLY A 1 -33.11 13.10 28.99
C GLY A 1 -32.37 12.60 27.77
N GLY A 2 -32.31 13.41 26.71
CA GLY A 2 -31.61 13.07 25.48
C GLY A 2 -30.14 13.44 25.60
N GLY A 3 -29.28 12.46 25.83
CA GLY A 3 -27.86 12.62 25.57
C GLY A 3 -27.69 12.74 24.06
N ALA A 4 -27.39 13.95 23.59
CA ALA A 4 -27.01 14.16 22.20
C ALA A 4 -25.88 13.19 21.85
N ASN A 5 -26.09 12.41 20.78
CA ASN A 5 -25.09 11.58 20.16
C ASN A 5 -23.96 12.53 19.71
N VAL A 6 -22.93 12.71 20.55
CA VAL A 6 -21.72 13.43 20.13
C VAL A 6 -21.21 12.66 18.91
N PRO A 7 -21.19 13.26 17.70
CA PRO A 7 -20.66 12.57 16.54
C PRO A 7 -19.24 12.15 16.88
N ASN A 8 -18.90 10.88 16.72
CA ASN A 8 -17.53 10.42 16.95
C ASN A 8 -16.64 10.96 15.82
N LEU A 9 -16.23 12.22 15.93
CA LEU A 9 -15.46 12.96 14.92
C LEU A 9 -14.16 12.25 14.55
N LEU A 10 -13.58 11.49 15.48
CA LEU A 10 -12.40 10.66 15.22
C LEU A 10 -12.71 9.57 14.18
N ASN A 11 -13.85 8.89 14.32
CA ASN A 11 -14.27 7.89 13.34
C ASN A 11 -14.57 8.54 11.98
N THR A 12 -15.29 9.67 11.95
CA THR A 12 -15.55 10.42 10.71
C THR A 12 -14.26 10.79 10.00
N MET A 13 -13.26 11.28 10.74
CA MET A 13 -11.96 11.64 10.17
C MET A 13 -11.20 10.43 9.63
N MET A 14 -11.28 9.28 10.30
CA MET A 14 -10.72 8.02 9.79
C MET A 14 -11.40 7.55 8.51
N GLU A 15 -12.73 7.66 8.41
CA GLU A 15 -13.45 7.34 7.16
C GLU A 15 -13.07 8.28 6.02
N LEU A 16 -12.92 9.59 6.29
CA LEU A 16 -12.44 10.54 5.30
C LEU A 16 -11.03 10.19 4.80
N ARG A 17 -10.11 9.77 5.69
CA ARG A 17 -8.78 9.28 5.29
C ARG A 17 -8.85 8.06 4.38
N LYS A 18 -9.73 7.09 4.69
CA LYS A 18 -9.95 5.92 3.82
C LYS A 18 -10.44 6.35 2.44
N CYS A 19 -11.42 7.25 2.39
CA CYS A 19 -11.95 7.78 1.13
C CYS A 19 -10.88 8.44 0.26
N CYS A 20 -10.00 9.24 0.88
CA CYS A 20 -8.88 9.87 0.18
C CYS A 20 -7.81 8.88 -0.31
N ASN A 21 -7.72 7.69 0.29
CA ASN A 21 -6.79 6.65 -0.12
C ASN A 21 -7.39 5.79 -1.24
N HIS A 22 -8.49 5.11 -0.95
CA HIS A 22 -9.16 4.23 -1.91
C HIS A 22 -10.61 3.90 -1.48
N PRO A 23 -11.61 3.98 -2.39
CA PRO A 23 -12.99 3.60 -2.07
C PRO A 23 -13.16 2.16 -1.59
N TYR A 24 -12.36 1.22 -2.09
CA TYR A 24 -12.43 -0.19 -1.67
C TYR A 24 -11.93 -0.45 -0.24
N LEU A 25 -11.49 0.58 0.49
CA LEU A 25 -11.33 0.48 1.95
C LEU A 25 -12.68 0.43 2.69
N PHE A 26 -13.78 0.78 2.01
CA PHE A 26 -15.14 0.63 2.51
C PHE A 26 -15.74 -0.73 2.10
N PRO A 27 -16.32 -1.51 3.03
CA PRO A 27 -16.86 -2.84 2.72
C PRO A 27 -17.92 -2.88 1.61
N ALA A 28 -18.80 -1.88 1.54
CA ALA A 28 -19.84 -1.82 0.51
C ALA A 28 -19.23 -1.70 -0.89
N ALA A 29 -18.34 -0.72 -1.09
CA ALA A 29 -17.64 -0.52 -2.36
C ALA A 29 -16.75 -1.72 -2.72
N ALA A 30 -16.08 -2.34 -1.73
CA ALA A 30 -15.26 -3.54 -1.93
C ALA A 30 -16.06 -4.78 -2.39
N THR A 31 -17.34 -4.85 -2.01
CA THR A 31 -18.24 -5.95 -2.39
C THR A 31 -18.73 -5.79 -3.82
N GLU A 32 -19.00 -4.54 -4.23
CA GLU A 32 -19.47 -4.20 -5.58
C GLU A 32 -18.34 -4.10 -6.62
N ALA A 33 -17.10 -3.98 -6.15
CA ALA A 33 -15.91 -3.87 -6.99
C ALA A 33 -15.76 -5.09 -7.93
N PRO A 34 -15.44 -4.86 -9.22
CA PRO A 34 -15.09 -5.94 -10.15
C PRO A 34 -13.89 -6.75 -9.64
N LYS A 35 -14.02 -8.08 -9.66
CA LYS A 35 -12.97 -9.03 -9.24
C LYS A 35 -12.70 -10.06 -10.32
N LEU A 36 -11.47 -10.51 -10.36
CA LEU A 36 -11.03 -11.65 -11.16
C LEU A 36 -11.53 -12.96 -10.52
N PRO A 37 -11.57 -14.10 -11.26
CA PRO A 37 -12.04 -15.37 -10.73
C PRO A 37 -11.28 -15.88 -9.50
N ASN A 38 -10.04 -15.44 -9.30
CA ASN A 38 -9.20 -15.76 -8.13
C ASN A 38 -9.48 -14.87 -6.91
N GLY A 39 -10.40 -13.91 -7.01
CA GLY A 39 -10.80 -13.02 -5.93
C GLY A 39 -10.03 -11.69 -5.84
N MET A 40 -8.96 -11.51 -6.63
CA MET A 40 -8.25 -10.22 -6.71
C MET A 40 -9.12 -9.16 -7.37
N TYR A 41 -8.92 -7.89 -7.03
CA TYR A 41 -9.56 -6.80 -7.77
C TYR A 41 -9.06 -6.73 -9.21
N GLU A 42 -9.98 -6.44 -10.14
CA GLU A 42 -9.64 -6.23 -11.53
C GLU A 42 -8.83 -4.92 -11.70
N GLY A 43 -7.65 -5.01 -12.29
CA GLY A 43 -6.63 -3.94 -12.24
C GLY A 43 -7.08 -2.59 -12.80
N ALA A 44 -7.85 -2.54 -13.88
CA ALA A 44 -8.28 -1.28 -14.45
C ALA A 44 -9.37 -0.62 -13.58
N ALA A 45 -10.31 -1.40 -13.05
CA ALA A 45 -11.31 -0.92 -12.10
C ALA A 45 -10.66 -0.44 -10.79
N LEU A 46 -9.74 -1.23 -10.22
CA LEU A 46 -8.96 -0.86 -9.03
C LEU A 46 -8.24 0.47 -9.22
N THR A 47 -7.47 0.60 -10.30
CA THR A 47 -6.66 1.80 -10.55
C THR A 47 -7.54 3.03 -10.79
N LYS A 48 -8.60 2.92 -11.60
CA LYS A 48 -9.48 4.06 -11.93
C LYS A 48 -10.34 4.54 -10.76
N ALA A 49 -10.55 3.70 -9.74
CA ALA A 49 -11.31 4.06 -8.55
C ALA A 49 -10.57 5.05 -7.63
N SER A 50 -9.25 5.23 -7.77
CA SER A 50 -8.45 6.13 -6.94
C SER A 50 -7.51 7.01 -7.76
N GLY A 51 -7.67 8.33 -7.62
CA GLY A 51 -6.75 9.30 -8.23
C GLY A 51 -5.29 9.12 -7.79
N LYS A 52 -5.06 8.63 -6.55
CA LYS A 52 -3.72 8.29 -6.07
C LYS A 52 -3.14 7.09 -6.83
N LEU A 53 -3.91 6.01 -7.04
CA LEU A 53 -3.44 4.86 -7.80
C LEU A 53 -3.21 5.22 -9.28
N MET A 54 -4.07 6.02 -9.90
CA MET A 54 -3.86 6.50 -11.26
C MET A 54 -2.54 7.29 -11.42
N LEU A 55 -2.20 8.11 -10.42
CA LEU A 55 -0.93 8.83 -10.42
C LEU A 55 0.24 7.88 -10.15
N LEU A 56 0.10 6.99 -9.17
CA LEU A 56 1.10 6.00 -8.81
C LEU A 56 1.46 5.11 -10.00
N GLN A 57 0.49 4.65 -10.79
CA GLN A 57 0.72 3.88 -12.02
C GLN A 57 1.66 4.59 -13.00
N LYS A 58 1.39 5.87 -13.27
CA LYS A 58 2.23 6.68 -14.17
C LYS A 58 3.63 6.90 -13.60
N MET A 59 3.74 7.10 -12.28
CA MET A 59 5.03 7.28 -11.60
C MET A 59 5.84 5.98 -11.61
N MET A 60 5.24 4.86 -11.20
CA MET A 60 5.90 3.56 -11.13
C MET A 60 6.41 3.08 -12.48
N LYS A 61 5.65 3.31 -13.57
CA LYS A 61 6.12 3.04 -14.93
C LYS A 61 7.44 3.77 -15.24
N LYS A 62 7.48 5.09 -14.99
CA LYS A 62 8.69 5.91 -15.22
C LYS A 62 9.85 5.48 -14.33
N LEU A 63 9.56 5.18 -13.05
CA LEU A 63 10.57 4.72 -12.09
C LEU A 63 11.17 3.37 -12.51
N LYS A 64 10.33 2.44 -12.98
CA LYS A 64 10.78 1.14 -13.47
C LYS A 64 11.64 1.28 -14.72
N GLU A 65 11.21 2.09 -15.68
CA GLU A 65 11.97 2.39 -16.90
C GLU A 65 13.33 3.04 -16.58
N GLY A 66 13.40 3.86 -15.52
CA GLY A 66 14.64 4.47 -15.01
C GLY A 66 15.52 3.54 -14.18
N GLY A 67 15.11 2.30 -13.93
CA GLY A 67 15.87 1.35 -13.11
C GLY A 67 15.84 1.63 -11.61
N HIS A 68 14.90 2.46 -11.14
CA HIS A 68 14.74 2.80 -9.73
C HIS A 68 14.14 1.65 -8.92
N ARG A 69 14.31 1.72 -7.60
CA ARG A 69 13.71 0.78 -6.64
C ARG A 69 12.97 1.54 -5.56
N VAL A 70 11.73 1.14 -5.32
CA VAL A 70 10.73 2.00 -4.67
C VAL A 70 10.28 1.42 -3.33
N LEU A 71 10.31 2.25 -2.29
CA LEU A 71 9.64 1.96 -1.02
C LEU A 71 8.29 2.66 -1.00
N VAL A 72 7.21 1.94 -0.72
CA VAL A 72 5.86 2.52 -0.60
C VAL A 72 5.37 2.34 0.83
N PHE A 73 5.15 3.46 1.51
CA PHE A 73 4.68 3.50 2.89
C PHE A 73 3.18 3.77 2.95
N SER A 74 2.48 3.02 3.80
CA SER A 74 1.09 3.33 4.16
C SER A 74 0.81 3.09 5.65
N GLN A 75 -0.11 3.87 6.22
CA GLN A 75 -0.59 3.67 7.58
C GLN A 75 -1.60 2.51 7.69
N MET A 76 -2.31 2.20 6.60
CA MET A 76 -3.42 1.23 6.62
C MET A 76 -2.96 -0.09 5.98
N THR A 77 -2.95 -1.18 6.74
CA THR A 77 -2.60 -2.51 6.21
C THR A 77 -3.54 -2.94 5.08
N LYS A 78 -4.83 -2.63 5.17
CA LYS A 78 -5.78 -2.84 4.07
C LYS A 78 -5.45 -2.08 2.79
N MET A 79 -4.78 -0.93 2.89
CA MET A 79 -4.31 -0.20 1.71
C MET A 79 -3.09 -0.90 1.10
N LEU A 80 -2.24 -1.53 1.92
CA LEU A 80 -1.17 -2.40 1.41
C LEU A 80 -1.74 -3.58 0.64
N ASP A 81 -2.84 -4.20 1.11
CA ASP A 81 -3.51 -5.29 0.36
C ASP A 81 -3.96 -4.81 -1.04
N LEU A 82 -4.52 -3.60 -1.15
CA LEU A 82 -4.91 -3.01 -2.44
C LEU A 82 -3.69 -2.66 -3.31
N LEU A 83 -2.59 -2.25 -2.71
CA LEU A 83 -1.34 -2.00 -3.42
C LEU A 83 -0.71 -3.31 -3.94
N GLU A 84 -0.84 -4.42 -3.22
CA GLU A 84 -0.42 -5.74 -3.71
C GLU A 84 -1.19 -6.14 -4.97
N ASP A 85 -2.53 -6.06 -4.93
CA ASP A 85 -3.36 -6.33 -6.10
C ASP A 85 -2.97 -5.42 -7.28
N PHE A 86 -2.71 -4.15 -7.02
CA PHE A 86 -2.26 -3.20 -8.03
C PHE A 86 -0.90 -3.60 -8.63
N LEU A 87 0.09 -3.95 -7.80
CA LEU A 87 1.42 -4.34 -8.28
C LEU A 87 1.39 -5.66 -9.05
N GLU A 88 0.59 -6.62 -8.62
CA GLU A 88 0.39 -7.89 -9.33
C GLU A 88 -0.27 -7.68 -10.69
N ASN A 89 -1.31 -6.84 -10.78
CA ASN A 89 -1.96 -6.51 -12.06
C ASN A 89 -1.01 -5.79 -13.03
N GLU A 90 -0.07 -4.98 -12.52
CA GLU A 90 0.96 -4.30 -13.33
C GLU A 90 2.20 -5.19 -13.60
N GLY A 91 2.27 -6.38 -13.01
CA GLY A 91 3.39 -7.31 -13.17
C GLY A 91 4.69 -6.90 -12.45
N TYR A 92 4.59 -6.08 -11.40
CA TYR A 92 5.74 -5.66 -10.60
C TYR A 92 6.02 -6.63 -9.46
N LYS A 93 7.26 -7.12 -9.37
CA LYS A 93 7.71 -7.93 -8.21
C LYS A 93 7.92 -7.03 -6.99
N TYR A 94 7.51 -7.50 -5.82
CA TYR A 94 7.61 -6.75 -4.58
C TYR A 94 7.86 -7.63 -3.35
N GLU A 95 8.21 -6.99 -2.24
CA GLU A 95 8.16 -7.55 -0.88
C GLU A 95 7.20 -6.72 -0.02
N ARG A 96 6.72 -7.29 1.09
CA ARG A 96 5.86 -6.59 2.05
C ARG A 96 6.29 -6.87 3.48
N ILE A 97 6.35 -5.82 4.31
CA ILE A 97 6.45 -5.92 5.76
C ILE A 97 5.39 -5.03 6.41
N ASP A 98 4.61 -5.64 7.29
CA ASP A 98 3.70 -4.93 8.18
C ASP A 98 3.79 -5.47 9.62
N GLY A 99 2.82 -5.10 10.47
CA GLY A 99 2.81 -5.49 11.89
C GLY A 99 2.53 -6.98 12.14
N GLY A 100 2.07 -7.73 11.14
CA GLY A 100 1.81 -9.18 11.23
C GLY A 100 3.03 -10.04 10.90
N VAL A 101 4.07 -9.47 10.28
CA VAL A 101 5.26 -10.21 9.85
C VAL A 101 6.23 -10.40 11.03
N THR A 102 6.57 -11.65 11.32
CA THR A 102 7.50 -12.03 12.41
C THR A 102 8.94 -11.63 12.10
N GLY A 103 9.80 -11.58 13.13
CA GLY A 103 11.18 -11.10 13.01
C GLY A 103 12.02 -11.84 11.95
N ASN A 104 11.94 -13.17 11.89
CA ASN A 104 12.73 -13.96 10.92
C ASN A 104 12.25 -13.70 9.49
N MET A 105 10.94 -13.79 9.23
CA MET A 105 10.37 -13.52 7.90
C MET A 105 10.63 -12.09 7.44
N ARG A 106 10.64 -11.14 8.38
CA ARG A 106 11.01 -9.74 8.13
C ARG A 106 12.43 -9.64 7.61
N GLN A 107 13.40 -10.26 8.30
CA GLN A 107 14.81 -10.20 7.90
C GLN A 107 15.01 -10.86 6.53
N GLU A 108 14.37 -12.01 6.29
CA GLU A 108 14.44 -12.67 4.99
C GLU A 108 13.90 -11.80 3.84
N ALA A 109 12.82 -11.06 4.05
CA ALA A 109 12.29 -10.12 3.05
C ALA A 109 13.26 -8.96 2.77
N ILE A 110 13.90 -8.43 3.83
CA ILE A 110 14.94 -7.39 3.70
C ILE A 110 16.13 -7.92 2.91
N ASP A 111 16.59 -9.13 3.23
CA ASP A 111 17.75 -9.75 2.59
C ASP A 111 17.46 -10.05 1.12
N ARG A 112 16.27 -10.60 0.80
CA ARG A 112 15.83 -10.81 -0.60
C ARG A 112 15.78 -9.51 -1.38
N PHE A 113 15.29 -8.43 -0.76
CA PHE A 113 15.23 -7.14 -1.43
C PHE A 113 16.63 -6.53 -1.62
N ASN A 114 17.54 -6.64 -0.65
CA ASN A 114 18.90 -6.10 -0.77
C ASN A 114 19.87 -6.99 -1.56
N ALA A 115 19.47 -8.22 -1.92
CA ALA A 115 20.32 -9.16 -2.62
C ALA A 115 20.81 -8.59 -3.98
N PRO A 116 22.08 -8.84 -4.36
CA PRO A 116 22.57 -8.48 -5.68
C PRO A 116 21.71 -9.12 -6.77
N GLY A 117 21.24 -8.32 -7.74
CA GLY A 117 20.39 -8.79 -8.83
C GLY A 117 18.93 -9.11 -8.44
N ALA A 118 18.49 -8.70 -7.25
CA ALA A 118 17.10 -8.83 -6.83
C ALA A 118 16.12 -8.26 -7.88
N GLN A 119 15.08 -9.03 -8.20
CA GLN A 119 14.09 -8.66 -9.22
C GLN A 119 12.97 -7.77 -8.65
N GLN A 120 12.86 -7.70 -7.31
CA GLN A 120 11.83 -6.94 -6.61
C GLN A 120 12.04 -5.44 -6.84
N PHE A 121 11.06 -4.84 -7.52
CA PHE A 121 11.01 -3.43 -7.86
C PHE A 121 10.52 -2.58 -6.69
N ALA A 122 9.51 -3.07 -5.97
CA ALA A 122 8.86 -2.32 -4.88
C ALA A 122 8.98 -3.04 -3.54
N PHE A 123 8.93 -2.28 -2.45
CA PHE A 123 8.78 -2.79 -1.10
C PHE A 123 7.62 -2.05 -0.41
N LEU A 124 6.59 -2.79 -0.02
CA LEU A 124 5.43 -2.28 0.71
C LEU A 124 5.69 -2.30 2.21
N LEU A 125 5.56 -1.15 2.86
CA LEU A 125 5.85 -0.98 4.27
C LEU A 125 4.66 -0.36 4.98
N SER A 126 4.25 -0.95 6.11
CA SER A 126 3.46 -0.18 7.06
C SER A 126 4.36 0.86 7.74
N THR A 127 3.87 2.08 7.94
CA THR A 127 4.70 3.15 8.55
C THR A 127 5.22 2.75 9.92
N ARG A 128 4.40 2.03 10.71
CA ARG A 128 4.81 1.47 12.00
C ARG A 128 5.92 0.42 11.87
N ALA A 129 5.90 -0.42 10.83
CA ALA A 129 6.94 -1.42 10.64
C ALA A 129 8.26 -0.80 10.14
N GLY A 130 8.17 0.20 9.26
CA GLY A 130 9.33 0.90 8.72
C GLY A 130 10.08 1.79 9.73
N GLY A 131 9.37 2.35 10.71
CA GLY A 131 9.97 3.18 11.77
C GLY A 131 10.83 2.43 12.79
N LEU A 132 10.97 1.11 12.67
CA LEU A 132 11.69 0.25 13.63
C LEU A 132 13.16 0.01 13.29
N GLY A 133 13.76 0.84 12.43
CA GLY A 133 15.19 0.73 12.09
C GLY A 133 15.50 -0.35 11.04
N ILE A 134 14.66 -0.46 10.01
CA ILE A 134 14.90 -1.36 8.88
C ILE A 134 15.93 -0.72 7.91
N ASN A 135 16.90 -1.50 7.42
CA ASN A 135 17.88 -1.03 6.43
C ASN A 135 17.55 -1.57 5.02
N LEU A 136 16.99 -0.70 4.16
CA LEU A 136 16.69 -1.00 2.75
C LEU A 136 17.58 -0.15 1.83
N ALA A 137 18.90 -0.26 2.00
CA ALA A 137 19.91 0.54 1.30
C ALA A 137 19.89 0.40 -0.24
N SER A 138 19.24 -0.63 -0.76
CA SER A 138 19.15 -0.87 -2.21
C SER A 138 18.00 -0.13 -2.89
N ALA A 139 17.13 0.57 -2.14
CA ALA A 139 16.12 1.47 -2.69
C ALA A 139 16.63 2.91 -2.78
N ASP A 140 16.18 3.62 -3.81
CA ASP A 140 16.56 5.02 -4.07
C ASP A 140 15.35 5.97 -4.07
N THR A 141 14.14 5.43 -4.04
CA THR A 141 12.90 6.21 -4.15
C THR A 141 11.94 5.83 -3.02
N VAL A 142 11.36 6.85 -2.38
CA VAL A 142 10.35 6.68 -1.32
C VAL A 142 9.04 7.35 -1.72
N ILE A 143 7.94 6.62 -1.59
CA ILE A 143 6.57 7.10 -1.79
C ILE A 143 5.83 6.96 -0.47
N ILE A 144 5.37 8.09 0.07
CA ILE A 144 4.48 8.12 1.23
C ILE A 144 3.05 8.18 0.68
N PHE A 145 2.35 7.05 0.70
CA PHE A 145 1.01 6.95 0.11
C PHE A 145 -0.04 7.69 0.95
N ASP A 146 0.09 7.59 2.27
CA ASP A 146 -0.67 8.37 3.24
C ASP A 146 0.17 8.76 4.46
N SER A 147 0.09 10.04 4.81
CA SER A 147 0.87 10.62 5.89
C SER A 147 0.42 10.11 7.26
N ASP A 148 1.38 9.98 8.16
CA ASP A 148 1.10 9.93 9.59
C ASP A 148 0.63 11.30 10.10
N TRP A 149 0.14 11.32 11.33
CA TRP A 149 -0.24 12.52 12.06
C TRP A 149 0.93 13.23 12.74
N ASN A 150 2.02 12.50 12.95
CA ASN A 150 3.24 12.97 13.62
C ASN A 150 4.26 13.52 12.63
#